data_AF-A0A1Z5LI72-F1
#
_entry.id   AF-A0A1Z5LI72-F1
#
_cell.length_a   1.000
_cell.length_b   1.000
_cell.length_c   1.000
_cell.angle_alpha   90.00
_cell.angle_beta   90.00
_cell.angle_gamma   90.00
#
_symmetry.space_group_name_H-M   'P 1'
#
loop_
_entity.id
_entity.type
_entity.pdbx_description
1 polymer ?
#
loop_
_entity_poly.entity_id
_entity_poly.type
_entity_poly.pdbx_seq_one_letter_code
_entity_poly.pdbx_strand_id
1 'polypeptide(L)'
;MSSNDVALRLDEVTDLLSSASIKDTCKVSFADQHLKLDSEKEASGIVAAIEECGPQLECLCLEGNTLGQAAARAIGKALEKCPSLKRALWKDLFTGRLKNEIPDALRSLSSGILLSGAQLVEIDLSDNALGPVGSQGLLTLFGSRACWCLESLKLNNNGLGPEGSQTLFAALGIAVRESKEDSLHPSMPLKSLVCGRNRLENAGAAALGELLKEL
;
A
#
# COMPACT_ATOMS: atom_id res chain seq x y z
N MET A 1 25.03 38.78 0.67
CA MET A 1 24.14 37.97 1.54
C MET A 1 25.04 37.31 2.56
N SER A 2 24.86 37.59 3.85
CA SER A 2 25.77 37.08 4.87
C SER A 2 25.51 35.59 5.09
N SER A 3 26.51 34.81 5.51
CA SER A 3 26.35 33.38 5.80
C SER A 3 25.26 33.08 6.84
N ASN A 4 24.90 34.05 7.68
CA ASN A 4 23.77 33.95 8.62
C ASN A 4 22.40 33.92 7.94
N ASP A 5 22.20 34.65 6.84
CA ASP A 5 20.92 34.66 6.10
C ASP A 5 20.65 33.33 5.41
N VAL A 6 21.71 32.61 5.02
CA VAL A 6 21.59 31.30 4.36
C VAL A 6 21.24 30.21 5.36
N ALA A 7 21.82 30.26 6.56
CA ALA A 7 21.52 29.31 7.63
C ALA A 7 20.07 29.44 8.12
N LEU A 8 19.60 30.68 8.39
CA LEU A 8 18.22 30.96 8.81
C LEU A 8 17.18 30.46 7.80
N ARG A 9 17.44 30.60 6.49
CA ARG A 9 16.56 30.09 5.43
C ARG A 9 16.57 28.58 5.31
N LEU A 10 17.68 27.93 5.63
CA LEU A 10 17.77 26.46 5.58
C LEU A 10 16.98 25.82 6.72
N ASP A 11 17.02 26.43 7.90
CA ASP A 11 16.24 26.00 9.06
C ASP A 11 14.73 26.19 8.80
N GLU A 12 14.31 27.35 8.27
CA GLU A 12 12.91 27.58 7.87
C GLU A 12 12.41 26.58 6.82
N VAL A 13 13.23 26.24 5.82
CA VAL A 13 12.87 25.24 4.81
C VAL A 13 12.78 23.84 5.42
N THR A 14 13.65 23.52 6.39
CA THR A 14 13.65 22.23 7.10
C THR A 14 12.42 22.10 8.00
N ASP A 15 12.01 23.18 8.67
CA ASP A 15 10.80 23.25 9.47
C ASP A 15 9.53 23.15 8.61
N LEU A 16 9.52 23.83 7.45
CA LEU A 16 8.44 23.72 6.48
C LEU A 16 8.35 22.29 5.90
N LEU A 17 9.47 21.65 5.56
CA LEU A 17 9.50 20.27 5.08
C LEU A 17 9.06 19.26 6.14
N SER A 18 9.46 19.46 7.40
CA SER A 18 9.04 18.60 8.50
C SER A 18 7.58 18.81 8.93
N SER A 19 7.00 19.97 8.63
CA SER A 19 5.55 20.24 8.77
C SER A 19 4.72 19.77 7.57
N ALA A 20 5.32 19.69 6.37
CA ALA A 20 4.69 19.18 5.15
C ALA A 20 4.77 17.64 5.02
N SER A 21 5.64 17.00 5.81
CA SER A 21 5.70 15.54 5.92
C SER A 21 4.54 15.05 6.80
N ILE A 22 3.76 14.09 6.30
CA ILE A 22 2.81 13.33 7.12
C ILE A 22 3.64 12.58 8.18
N LYS A 23 3.79 13.18 9.35
CA LYS A 23 4.33 12.51 10.53
C LYS A 23 3.27 11.52 10.99
N ASP A 24 3.48 10.24 10.73
CA ASP A 24 2.65 9.21 11.35
C ASP A 24 2.82 9.30 12.85
N THR A 25 1.70 9.30 13.55
CA THR A 25 1.67 9.37 15.01
C THR A 25 2.04 8.02 15.62
N CYS A 26 1.62 6.90 15.01
CA CYS A 26 2.07 5.54 15.33
C CYS A 26 2.49 4.81 14.05
N LYS A 27 3.81 4.65 13.87
CA LYS A 27 4.40 3.91 12.75
C LYS A 27 5.09 2.65 13.26
N VAL A 28 4.71 1.51 12.70
CA VAL A 28 5.44 0.25 12.87
C VAL A 28 6.26 0.01 11.61
N SER A 29 7.58 -0.14 11.76
CA SER A 29 8.48 -0.33 10.63
C SER A 29 9.51 -1.42 10.92
N PHE A 30 9.59 -2.37 10.00
CA PHE A 30 10.59 -3.43 9.93
C PHE A 30 11.37 -3.34 8.61
N ALA A 31 11.51 -2.13 8.05
CA ALA A 31 12.13 -1.91 6.75
C ALA A 31 13.58 -2.45 6.71
N ASP A 32 13.93 -3.10 5.61
CA ASP A 32 15.28 -3.56 5.27
C ASP A 32 15.95 -4.44 6.34
N GLN A 33 15.15 -5.15 7.13
CA GLN A 33 15.66 -6.12 8.10
C GLN A 33 15.97 -7.49 7.47
N HIS A 34 15.60 -7.69 6.20
CA HIS A 34 15.81 -8.93 5.45
C HIS A 34 15.22 -10.16 6.16
N LEU A 35 14.09 -9.98 6.85
CA LEU A 35 13.42 -11.04 7.59
C LEU A 35 12.80 -12.04 6.62
N LYS A 36 13.01 -13.33 6.91
CA LYS A 36 12.29 -14.41 6.23
C LYS A 36 11.13 -14.86 7.11
N LEU A 37 9.93 -14.41 6.77
CA LEU A 37 8.71 -14.59 7.56
C LEU A 37 7.89 -15.75 6.96
N ASP A 38 8.33 -16.99 7.18
CA ASP A 38 7.66 -18.20 6.66
C ASP A 38 6.45 -18.58 7.54
N SER A 39 6.51 -18.29 8.84
CA SER A 39 5.60 -18.78 9.87
C SER A 39 5.03 -17.67 10.76
N GLU A 40 3.95 -17.98 11.49
CA GLU A 40 3.37 -17.08 12.50
C GLU A 40 4.37 -16.73 13.61
N LYS A 41 5.24 -17.68 13.98
CA LYS A 41 6.27 -17.47 15.00
C LYS A 41 7.28 -16.41 14.56
N GLU A 42 7.71 -16.43 13.30
CA GLU A 42 8.63 -15.42 12.77
C GLU A 42 7.96 -14.05 12.63
N ALA A 43 6.64 -14.02 12.39
CA ALA A 43 5.87 -12.78 12.37
C ALA A 43 5.54 -12.22 13.77
N SER A 44 5.82 -12.94 14.86
CA SER A 44 5.39 -12.57 16.21
C SER A 44 5.85 -11.18 16.65
N GLY A 45 7.08 -10.77 16.29
CA GLY A 45 7.58 -9.42 16.59
C GLY A 45 6.80 -8.32 15.88
N ILE A 46 6.42 -8.56 14.61
CA ILE A 46 5.60 -7.63 13.83
C ILE A 46 4.18 -7.56 14.41
N VAL A 47 3.60 -8.72 14.72
CA VAL A 47 2.26 -8.82 15.32
C VAL A 47 2.22 -8.08 16.65
N ALA A 48 3.19 -8.31 17.54
CA ALA A 48 3.26 -7.64 18.83
C ALA A 48 3.35 -6.11 18.68
N ALA A 49 4.17 -5.62 17.75
CA ALA A 49 4.28 -4.18 17.48
C ALA A 49 2.98 -3.57 16.91
N ILE A 50 2.28 -4.30 16.04
CA ILE A 50 0.96 -3.90 15.53
C ILE A 50 -0.06 -3.84 16.67
N GLU A 51 -0.09 -4.86 17.53
CA GLU A 51 -1.02 -4.92 18.66
C GLU A 51 -0.72 -3.86 19.73
N GLU A 52 0.54 -3.48 19.92
CA GLU A 52 0.97 -2.40 20.82
C GLU A 52 0.46 -1.03 20.34
N CYS A 53 0.57 -0.71 19.05
CA CYS A 53 -0.08 0.49 18.49
C CYS A 53 -1.62 0.37 18.50
N GLY A 54 -2.14 -0.84 18.23
CA GLY A 54 -3.55 -1.15 18.19
C GLY A 54 -4.34 -0.18 17.30
N PRO A 55 -5.41 0.48 17.83
CA PRO A 55 -6.22 1.41 17.04
C PRO A 55 -5.50 2.66 16.55
N GLN A 56 -4.31 2.98 17.08
CA GLN A 56 -3.55 4.18 16.71
C GLN A 56 -2.57 3.93 15.56
N LEU A 57 -2.40 2.69 15.11
CA LEU A 57 -1.48 2.37 14.00
C LEU A 57 -1.89 3.14 12.74
N GLU A 58 -1.02 4.03 12.25
CA GLU A 58 -1.26 4.81 11.04
C GLU A 58 -0.43 4.30 9.84
N CYS A 59 0.73 3.71 10.09
CA CYS A 59 1.61 3.19 9.04
C CYS A 59 2.22 1.85 9.42
N LEU A 60 2.13 0.89 8.51
CA LEU A 60 2.84 -0.37 8.56
C LEU A 60 3.84 -0.45 7.39
N CYS A 61 5.13 -0.46 7.72
CA CYS A 61 6.20 -0.60 6.75
C CYS A 61 6.96 -1.92 6.92
N LEU A 62 6.88 -2.77 5.90
CA LEU A 62 7.52 -4.08 5.85
C LEU A 62 8.52 -4.20 4.69
N GLU A 63 8.98 -3.07 4.15
CA GLU A 63 9.87 -3.03 2.99
C GLU A 63 11.11 -3.92 3.14
N GLY A 64 11.52 -4.60 2.07
CA GLY A 64 12.79 -5.34 2.01
C GLY A 64 12.81 -6.64 2.83
N ASN A 65 11.65 -7.24 3.09
CA ASN A 65 11.49 -8.51 3.79
C ASN A 65 10.84 -9.57 2.88
N THR A 66 10.76 -10.82 3.35
CA THR A 66 10.17 -11.92 2.60
C THR A 66 8.98 -12.53 3.34
N LEU A 67 7.78 -12.11 2.98
CA LEU A 67 6.53 -12.50 3.65
C LEU A 67 5.92 -13.76 3.03
N GLY A 68 5.71 -14.77 3.88
CA GLY A 68 5.01 -16.02 3.53
C GLY A 68 3.55 -16.00 3.97
N GLN A 69 2.77 -16.98 3.50
CA GLN A 69 1.32 -17.00 3.74
C GLN A 69 0.92 -17.09 5.22
N ALA A 70 1.62 -17.90 6.02
CA ALA A 70 1.27 -18.05 7.44
C ALA A 70 1.58 -16.77 8.23
N ALA A 71 2.75 -16.16 7.98
CA ALA A 71 3.08 -14.85 8.53
C ALA A 71 2.07 -13.76 8.10
N ALA A 72 1.66 -13.74 6.82
CA ALA A 72 0.68 -12.80 6.30
C ALA A 72 -0.69 -12.96 6.97
N ARG A 73 -1.11 -14.19 7.27
CA ARG A 73 -2.34 -14.46 8.05
C ARG A 73 -2.24 -13.90 9.47
N ALA A 74 -1.13 -14.11 10.16
CA ALA A 74 -0.93 -13.57 11.51
C ALA A 74 -0.95 -12.03 11.51
N ILE A 75 -0.25 -11.41 10.56
CA ILE A 75 -0.22 -9.94 10.42
C ILE A 75 -1.62 -9.42 10.05
N GLY A 76 -2.30 -10.03 9.07
CA GLY A 76 -3.66 -9.67 8.68
C GLY A 76 -4.63 -9.74 9.86
N LYS A 77 -4.52 -10.77 10.71
CA LYS A 77 -5.33 -10.89 11.92
C LYS A 77 -5.10 -9.76 12.91
N ALA A 78 -3.84 -9.34 13.10
CA ALA A 78 -3.51 -8.21 13.96
C ALA A 78 -4.09 -6.89 13.42
N LEU A 79 -4.04 -6.70 12.09
CA LEU A 79 -4.55 -5.50 11.42
C LEU A 79 -6.06 -5.30 11.57
N GLU A 80 -6.86 -6.33 11.89
CA GLU A 80 -8.30 -6.20 12.15
C GLU A 80 -8.63 -5.16 13.23
N LYS A 81 -7.68 -4.87 14.14
CA LYS A 81 -7.83 -3.92 15.26
C LYS A 81 -7.26 -2.52 14.95
N CYS A 82 -6.93 -2.22 13.70
CA CYS A 82 -6.21 -1.01 13.30
C CYS A 82 -7.02 -0.09 12.36
N PRO A 83 -8.16 0.48 12.80
CA PRO A 83 -9.01 1.35 11.96
C PRO A 83 -8.31 2.64 11.48
N SER A 84 -7.25 3.08 12.15
CA SER A 84 -6.53 4.31 11.78
C SER A 84 -5.43 4.07 10.73
N LEU A 85 -5.27 2.84 10.22
CA LEU A 85 -4.22 2.53 9.26
C LEU A 85 -4.45 3.32 7.95
N LYS A 86 -3.46 4.13 7.60
CA LYS A 86 -3.46 4.97 6.39
C LYS A 86 -2.44 4.51 5.37
N ARG A 87 -1.32 3.91 5.81
CA ARG A 87 -0.18 3.62 4.94
C ARG A 87 0.27 2.17 5.02
N ALA A 88 0.27 1.51 3.88
CA ALA A 88 0.76 0.16 3.69
C ALA A 88 2.00 0.20 2.78
N LEU A 89 3.19 0.15 3.38
CA LEU A 89 4.47 0.24 2.68
C LEU A 89 5.09 -1.17 2.60
N TRP A 90 4.79 -1.85 1.50
CA TRP A 90 5.05 -3.28 1.26
C TRP A 90 5.90 -3.49 -0.01
N LYS A 91 6.79 -2.54 -0.30
CA LYS A 91 7.76 -2.64 -1.38
C LYS A 91 8.72 -3.81 -1.14
N ASP A 92 9.05 -4.59 -2.17
CA ASP A 92 9.99 -5.71 -2.07
C ASP A 92 9.69 -6.66 -0.89
N LEU A 93 8.43 -7.11 -0.79
CA LEU A 93 7.92 -7.92 0.33
C LEU A 93 7.82 -9.42 -0.01
N PHE A 94 7.85 -9.78 -1.30
CA PHE A 94 7.63 -11.15 -1.76
C PHE A 94 8.81 -11.75 -2.53
N THR A 95 10.01 -11.20 -2.36
CA THR A 95 11.21 -11.73 -3.00
C THR A 95 11.45 -13.19 -2.61
N GLY A 96 11.68 -14.05 -3.61
CA GLY A 96 11.89 -15.49 -3.42
C GLY A 96 10.62 -16.31 -3.16
N ARG A 97 9.42 -15.70 -3.11
CA ARG A 97 8.14 -16.43 -2.97
C ARG A 97 7.64 -16.98 -4.29
N LEU A 98 6.88 -18.08 -4.22
CA LEU A 98 6.23 -18.62 -5.40
C LEU A 98 5.04 -17.74 -5.80
N LYS A 99 4.84 -17.55 -7.10
CA LYS A 99 3.78 -16.67 -7.63
C LYS A 99 2.37 -17.03 -7.19
N ASN A 100 2.11 -18.31 -6.89
CA ASN A 100 0.82 -18.79 -6.41
C ASN A 100 0.60 -18.58 -4.91
N GLU A 101 1.64 -18.29 -4.13
CA GLU A 101 1.53 -18.00 -2.68
C GLU A 101 1.22 -16.54 -2.41
N ILE A 102 1.71 -15.64 -3.26
CA ILE A 102 1.55 -14.18 -3.15
C ILE A 102 0.06 -13.77 -3.06
N PRO A 103 -0.86 -14.29 -3.89
CA PRO A 103 -2.27 -13.95 -3.79
C PRO A 103 -2.89 -14.23 -2.42
N ASP A 104 -2.56 -15.37 -1.80
CA ASP A 104 -3.11 -15.75 -0.49
C ASP A 104 -2.56 -14.87 0.64
N ALA A 105 -1.27 -14.52 0.56
CA ALA A 105 -0.67 -13.58 1.50
C ALA A 105 -1.32 -12.19 1.38
N LEU A 106 -1.47 -11.66 0.16
CA LEU A 106 -2.11 -10.37 -0.09
C LEU A 106 -3.59 -10.37 0.31
N ARG A 107 -4.34 -11.44 0.06
CA ARG A 107 -5.72 -11.60 0.54
C ARG A 107 -5.78 -11.53 2.06
N SER A 108 -4.86 -12.20 2.75
CA SER A 108 -4.83 -12.22 4.22
C SER A 108 -4.59 -10.81 4.81
N LEU A 109 -3.63 -10.08 4.26
CA LEU A 109 -3.39 -8.67 4.64
C LEU A 109 -4.60 -7.79 4.33
N SER A 110 -5.16 -7.94 3.13
CA SER A 110 -6.33 -7.19 2.67
C SER A 110 -7.54 -7.42 3.58
N SER A 111 -7.83 -8.67 3.94
CA SER A 111 -8.92 -9.01 4.85
C SER A 111 -8.80 -8.31 6.20
N GLY A 112 -7.59 -8.24 6.77
CA GLY A 112 -7.34 -7.50 8.01
C GLY A 112 -7.69 -6.01 7.89
N ILE A 113 -7.21 -5.37 6.81
CA ILE A 113 -7.49 -3.96 6.52
C ILE A 113 -9.00 -3.73 6.35
N LEU A 114 -9.67 -4.55 5.55
CA LEU A 114 -11.10 -4.43 5.29
C LEU A 114 -11.93 -4.57 6.58
N LEU A 115 -11.59 -5.55 7.42
CA LEU A 115 -12.29 -5.78 8.70
C LEU A 115 -12.06 -4.66 9.71
N SER A 116 -10.91 -4.00 9.66
CA SER A 116 -10.63 -2.85 10.53
C SER A 116 -11.41 -1.59 10.17
N GLY A 117 -11.94 -1.50 8.95
CA GLY A 117 -12.58 -0.28 8.43
C GLY A 117 -11.58 0.83 8.06
N ALA A 118 -10.29 0.52 8.03
CA ALA A 118 -9.23 1.45 7.66
C ALA A 118 -9.43 2.03 6.25
N GLN A 119 -9.05 3.29 6.09
CA GLN A 119 -9.04 4.00 4.81
C GLN A 119 -7.61 4.42 4.48
N LEU A 120 -7.07 3.77 3.45
CA LEU A 120 -5.71 3.92 3.01
C LEU A 120 -5.55 5.21 2.18
N VAL A 121 -4.45 5.89 2.44
CA VAL A 121 -3.97 7.10 1.76
C VAL A 121 -2.75 6.78 0.91
N GLU A 122 -1.92 5.83 1.33
CA GLU A 122 -0.74 5.39 0.58
C GLU A 122 -0.61 3.86 0.56
N ILE A 123 -0.43 3.31 -0.64
CA ILE A 123 -0.06 1.91 -0.84
C ILE A 123 1.20 1.87 -1.70
N ASP A 124 2.26 1.27 -1.18
CA ASP A 124 3.45 0.92 -1.96
C ASP A 124 3.62 -0.59 -2.03
N LEU A 125 3.48 -1.12 -3.23
CA LEU A 125 3.63 -2.53 -3.55
C LEU A 125 4.72 -2.72 -4.61
N SER A 126 5.61 -1.74 -4.80
CA SER A 126 6.65 -1.77 -5.83
C SER A 126 7.61 -2.95 -5.64
N ASP A 127 8.25 -3.37 -6.72
CA ASP A 127 9.28 -4.42 -6.73
C ASP A 127 8.80 -5.78 -6.18
N ASN A 128 7.51 -6.09 -6.34
CA ASN A 128 6.96 -7.41 -6.05
C ASN A 128 6.63 -8.14 -7.35
N ALA A 129 7.12 -9.36 -7.55
CA ALA A 129 6.86 -10.15 -8.76
C ALA A 129 5.42 -10.70 -8.83
N LEU A 130 4.41 -9.82 -8.77
CA LEU A 130 2.99 -10.15 -8.74
C LEU A 130 2.58 -10.88 -10.02
N GLY A 131 2.91 -10.32 -11.19
CA GLY A 131 2.33 -10.78 -12.44
C GLY A 131 0.80 -10.67 -12.48
N PRO A 132 0.15 -11.23 -13.51
CA PRO A 132 -1.30 -11.36 -13.53
C PRO A 132 -1.79 -12.08 -12.28
N VAL A 133 -1.33 -13.32 -12.02
CA VAL A 133 -1.78 -14.18 -10.91
C VAL A 133 -1.68 -13.51 -9.53
N GLY A 134 -0.54 -12.90 -9.20
CA GLY A 134 -0.32 -12.21 -7.93
C GLY A 134 -1.29 -11.05 -7.74
N SER A 135 -1.58 -10.31 -8.82
CA SER A 135 -2.47 -9.14 -8.77
C SER A 135 -3.92 -9.49 -8.44
N GLN A 136 -4.38 -10.73 -8.69
CA GLN A 136 -5.71 -11.15 -8.23
C GLN A 136 -5.87 -11.10 -6.71
N GLY A 137 -4.79 -11.15 -5.93
CA GLY A 137 -4.82 -11.01 -4.48
C GLY A 137 -5.25 -9.62 -3.99
N LEU A 138 -5.23 -8.60 -4.86
CA LEU A 138 -5.50 -7.20 -4.51
C LEU A 138 -6.88 -6.71 -4.94
N LEU A 139 -7.60 -7.45 -5.79
CA LEU A 139 -8.82 -6.95 -6.43
C LEU A 139 -9.88 -6.54 -5.41
N THR A 140 -10.07 -7.34 -4.36
CA THR A 140 -11.01 -7.01 -3.29
C THR A 140 -10.61 -5.76 -2.53
N LEU A 141 -9.31 -5.56 -2.25
CA LEU A 141 -8.83 -4.35 -1.58
C LEU A 141 -9.04 -3.11 -2.46
N PHE A 142 -8.62 -3.19 -3.73
CA PHE A 142 -8.64 -2.06 -4.66
C PHE A 142 -10.04 -1.65 -5.10
N GLY A 143 -11.00 -2.59 -5.09
CA GLY A 143 -12.41 -2.31 -5.34
C GLY A 143 -13.24 -1.99 -4.10
N SER A 144 -12.61 -1.68 -2.96
CA SER A 144 -13.33 -1.45 -1.70
C SER A 144 -13.24 -0.02 -1.18
N ARG A 145 -14.07 0.27 -0.17
CA ARG A 145 -14.02 1.50 0.63
C ARG A 145 -12.66 1.81 1.24
N ALA A 146 -11.81 0.80 1.47
CA ALA A 146 -10.48 1.01 2.01
C ALA A 146 -9.59 1.87 1.09
N CYS A 147 -9.90 1.97 -0.21
CA CYS A 147 -9.13 2.78 -1.16
C CYS A 147 -9.78 4.13 -1.51
N TRP A 148 -10.92 4.50 -0.93
CA TRP A 148 -11.61 5.76 -1.31
C TRP A 148 -10.81 7.03 -0.98
N CYS A 149 -9.88 6.96 -0.03
CA CYS A 149 -9.02 8.09 0.37
C CYS A 149 -7.62 8.02 -0.23
N LEU A 150 -7.39 7.15 -1.22
CA LEU A 150 -6.06 6.87 -1.74
C LEU A 150 -5.49 8.08 -2.48
N GLU A 151 -4.36 8.59 -2.02
CA GLU A 151 -3.63 9.70 -2.63
C GLU A 151 -2.40 9.24 -3.41
N SER A 152 -1.77 8.14 -2.98
CA SER A 152 -0.54 7.60 -3.59
C SER A 152 -0.64 6.09 -3.77
N LEU A 153 -0.54 5.64 -5.01
CA LEU A 153 -0.46 4.23 -5.37
C LEU A 153 0.82 3.95 -6.15
N LYS A 154 1.67 3.09 -5.62
CA LYS A 154 2.92 2.67 -6.25
C LYS A 154 2.88 1.17 -6.52
N LEU A 155 2.92 0.85 -7.80
CA LEU A 155 2.90 -0.50 -8.37
C LEU A 155 4.09 -0.70 -9.32
N ASN A 156 5.20 0.02 -9.12
CA ASN A 156 6.32 -0.01 -10.06
C ASN A 156 6.99 -1.40 -10.06
N ASN A 157 7.38 -1.89 -11.23
CA ASN A 157 8.14 -3.13 -11.38
C ASN A 157 7.45 -4.38 -10.80
N ASN A 158 6.13 -4.50 -11.00
CA ASN A 158 5.35 -5.64 -10.53
C ASN A 158 5.09 -6.72 -11.59
N GLY A 159 5.55 -6.49 -12.83
CA GLY A 159 5.40 -7.42 -13.94
C GLY A 159 3.94 -7.74 -14.29
N LEU A 160 3.00 -6.82 -14.01
CA LEU A 160 1.55 -7.05 -14.09
C LEU A 160 1.09 -7.59 -15.45
N GLY A 161 1.74 -7.19 -16.55
CA GLY A 161 1.30 -7.48 -17.90
C GLY A 161 -0.01 -6.76 -18.27
N PRO A 162 -0.48 -6.94 -19.51
CA PRO A 162 -1.76 -6.36 -19.95
C PRO A 162 -2.95 -6.88 -19.11
N GLU A 163 -3.05 -8.19 -18.89
CA GLU A 163 -4.17 -8.79 -18.16
C GLU A 163 -4.25 -8.36 -16.68
N GLY A 164 -3.13 -8.44 -15.96
CA GLY A 164 -3.09 -8.07 -14.54
C GLY A 164 -3.39 -6.60 -14.34
N SER A 165 -2.88 -5.73 -15.20
CA SER A 165 -3.14 -4.30 -15.12
C SER A 165 -4.58 -3.93 -15.47
N GLN A 166 -5.18 -4.52 -16.52
CA GLN A 166 -6.59 -4.33 -16.84
C GLN A 166 -7.48 -4.68 -15.64
N THR A 167 -7.21 -5.81 -15.00
CA THR A 167 -8.03 -6.27 -13.86
C THR A 167 -7.86 -5.36 -12.63
N LEU A 168 -6.62 -4.95 -12.31
CA LEU A 168 -6.36 -4.02 -11.20
C LEU A 168 -7.00 -2.65 -11.41
N PHE A 169 -6.87 -2.08 -12.61
CA PHE A 169 -7.44 -0.76 -12.92
C PHE A 169 -8.97 -0.81 -12.97
N ALA A 170 -9.56 -1.91 -13.44
CA ALA A 170 -11.00 -2.11 -13.35
C ALA A 170 -11.49 -2.15 -11.89
N ALA A 171 -10.77 -2.84 -11.00
CA ALA A 171 -11.07 -2.87 -9.57
C ALA A 171 -10.96 -1.48 -8.94
N LEU A 172 -9.88 -0.74 -9.20
CA LEU A 172 -9.76 0.66 -8.74
C LEU A 172 -10.89 1.54 -9.27
N GLY A 173 -11.29 1.37 -10.53
CA GLY A 173 -12.42 2.11 -11.11
C GLY A 173 -13.73 1.87 -10.36
N ILE A 174 -13.95 0.66 -9.81
CA ILE A 174 -15.10 0.41 -8.92
C ILE A 174 -15.01 1.31 -7.68
N ALA A 175 -13.87 1.32 -6.98
CA ALA A 175 -13.69 2.17 -5.81
C ALA A 175 -13.83 3.67 -6.13
N VAL A 176 -13.33 4.13 -7.28
CA VAL A 176 -13.51 5.51 -7.74
C VAL A 176 -15.00 5.84 -7.92
N ARG A 177 -15.75 5.01 -8.65
CA ARG A 177 -17.19 5.25 -8.88
C ARG A 177 -18.01 5.20 -7.60
N GLU A 178 -17.77 4.22 -6.75
CA GLU A 178 -18.50 4.08 -5.48
C GLU A 178 -18.18 5.22 -4.50
N SER A 179 -16.93 5.74 -4.49
CA SER A 179 -16.59 6.89 -3.65
C SER A 179 -17.45 8.11 -3.97
N LYS A 180 -17.80 8.34 -5.25
CA LYS A 180 -18.63 9.49 -5.68
C LYS A 180 -20.04 9.49 -5.11
N GLU A 181 -20.53 8.33 -4.67
CA GLU A 181 -21.85 8.20 -4.04
C GLU A 181 -21.82 8.53 -2.54
N ASP A 182 -20.63 8.59 -1.92
CA ASP A 182 -20.44 8.88 -0.49
C ASP A 182 -20.28 10.38 -0.25
N SER A 183 -21.17 10.95 0.56
CA SER A 183 -21.17 12.39 0.84
C SER A 183 -19.94 12.88 1.60
N LEU A 184 -19.19 11.97 2.25
CA LEU A 184 -17.96 12.28 2.98
C LEU A 184 -16.71 12.21 2.11
N HIS A 185 -16.72 11.44 1.01
CA HIS A 185 -15.56 11.21 0.14
C HIS A 185 -15.95 11.35 -1.34
N PRO A 186 -16.27 12.57 -1.81
CA PRO A 186 -16.94 12.79 -3.10
C PRO A 186 -16.13 12.33 -4.33
N SER A 187 -14.84 12.02 -4.18
CA SER A 187 -14.01 11.32 -5.17
C SER A 187 -12.72 10.80 -4.52
N MET A 188 -12.11 9.78 -5.12
CA MET A 188 -10.77 9.30 -4.74
C MET A 188 -9.70 10.37 -5.05
N PRO A 189 -8.99 10.92 -4.05
CA PRO A 189 -8.06 12.04 -4.24
C PRO A 189 -6.67 11.59 -4.75
N LEU A 190 -6.60 10.73 -5.76
CA LEU A 190 -5.33 10.16 -6.23
C LEU A 190 -4.45 11.24 -6.87
N LYS A 191 -3.32 11.53 -6.23
CA LYS A 191 -2.32 12.54 -6.67
C LYS A 191 -1.15 11.91 -7.40
N SER A 192 -0.77 10.69 -7.00
CA SER A 192 0.41 9.99 -7.52
C SER A 192 0.07 8.54 -7.86
N LEU A 193 0.31 8.17 -9.12
CA LEU A 193 0.23 6.80 -9.60
C LEU A 193 1.53 6.41 -10.29
N VAL A 194 2.29 5.49 -9.68
CA VAL A 194 3.56 5.00 -10.23
C VAL A 194 3.36 3.56 -10.68
N CYS A 195 3.27 3.32 -12.00
CA CYS A 195 2.99 1.98 -12.55
C CYS A 195 3.99 1.60 -13.68
N GLY A 196 5.23 2.08 -13.59
CA GLY A 196 6.30 1.75 -14.52
C GLY A 196 6.74 0.29 -14.45
N ARG A 197 7.52 -0.16 -15.45
CA ARG A 197 8.15 -1.50 -15.49
C ARG A 197 7.17 -2.68 -15.34
N ASN A 198 5.91 -2.50 -15.74
CA ASN A 198 4.88 -3.55 -15.64
C ASN A 198 4.56 -4.27 -16.94
N ARG A 199 5.15 -3.87 -18.07
CA ARG A 199 4.77 -4.35 -19.41
C ARG A 199 3.24 -4.27 -19.63
N LEU A 200 2.67 -3.10 -19.37
CA LEU A 200 1.23 -2.87 -19.57
C LEU A 200 0.80 -3.13 -21.02
N GLU A 201 1.71 -2.88 -21.96
CA GLU A 201 1.44 -2.95 -23.40
C GLU A 201 0.22 -2.07 -23.76
N ASN A 202 -0.35 -2.21 -24.96
CA ASN A 202 -1.44 -1.33 -25.39
C ASN A 202 -2.71 -1.53 -24.55
N ALA A 203 -3.03 -2.79 -24.23
CA ALA A 203 -4.26 -3.13 -23.51
C ALA A 203 -4.26 -2.62 -22.06
N GLY A 204 -3.14 -2.77 -21.35
CA GLY A 204 -2.98 -2.25 -20.00
C GLY A 204 -2.88 -0.73 -19.96
N ALA A 205 -2.21 -0.12 -20.95
CA ALA A 205 -2.15 1.34 -21.06
C ALA A 205 -3.53 1.96 -21.35
N ALA A 206 -4.36 1.30 -22.17
CA ALA A 206 -5.73 1.73 -22.41
C ALA A 206 -6.58 1.67 -21.14
N ALA A 207 -6.48 0.58 -20.36
CA ALA A 207 -7.19 0.47 -19.08
C ALA A 207 -6.74 1.51 -18.04
N LEU A 208 -5.45 1.82 -17.99
CA LEU A 208 -4.95 2.94 -17.20
C LEU A 208 -5.58 4.26 -17.66
N GLY A 209 -5.63 4.49 -18.97
CA GLY A 209 -6.25 5.68 -19.56
C GLY A 209 -7.73 5.83 -19.19
N GLU A 210 -8.50 4.74 -19.14
CA GLU A 210 -9.90 4.79 -18.68
C GLU A 210 -9.99 5.12 -17.19
N LEU A 211 -9.17 4.50 -16.33
CA LEU A 211 -9.14 4.83 -14.90
C LEU A 211 -8.84 6.32 -14.66
N LEU A 212 -7.87 6.88 -15.39
CA LEU A 212 -7.48 8.29 -15.26
C LEU A 212 -8.58 9.28 -15.68
N LYS A 213 -9.56 8.88 -16.50
CA LYS A 213 -10.71 9.73 -16.84
C LYS A 213 -11.74 9.78 -15.71
N GLU A 214 -11.74 8.77 -14.84
CA GLU A 214 -12.71 8.65 -13.76
C GLU A 214 -12.25 9.34 -12.47
N LEU A 215 -10.94 9.48 -12.26
CA LEU A 215 -10.32 10.20 -11.14
C LEU A 215 -10.52 11.72 -11.27
#